data_AF-A0A8J3GJ61-F1
#
_entry.id   AF-A0A8J3GJ61-F1
#
_cell.length_a   1.000
_cell.length_b   1.000
_cell.length_c   1.000
_cell.angle_alpha   90.00
_cell.angle_beta   90.00
_cell.angle_gamma   90.00
#
_symmetry.space_group_name_H-M   'P 1'
#
loop_
_entity.id
_entity.type
_entity.pdbx_description
1 polymer ?
#
loop_
_entity_poly.entity_id
_entity_poly.type
_entity_poly.pdbx_seq_one_letter_code
_entity_poly.pdbx_strand_id
1 'polypeptide(L)' 'MSLPMIGALVGLMIAVGFAAFSFALSRRVDLDETRKALHVSALIQLIVLPVAGWFVAPALFGD' A
#
# COMPACT_ATOMS: atom_id res chain seq x y z
N MET A 1 -17.80 12.84 -2.73
CA MET A 1 -17.19 11.53 -2.41
C MET A 1 -17.16 11.41 -0.90
N SER A 2 -17.48 10.24 -0.34
CA SER A 2 -17.43 10.05 1.12
C SER A 2 -15.99 10.05 1.63
N LEU A 3 -15.76 10.51 2.85
CA LEU A 3 -14.44 10.51 3.51
C LEU A 3 -13.75 9.14 3.50
N PRO A 4 -14.44 8.02 3.79
CA PRO A 4 -13.87 6.68 3.65
C PRO A 4 -13.39 6.35 2.24
N MET A 5 -14.15 6.75 1.20
CA MET A 5 -13.77 6.53 -0.20
C MET A 5 -12.51 7.32 -0.56
N ILE A 6 -12.41 8.58 -0.11
CA ILE A 6 -11.22 9.41 -0.32
C ILE A 6 -10.01 8.76 0.37
N GLY A 7 -10.17 8.33 1.62
CA GLY A 7 -9.13 7.63 2.37
C GLY A 7 -8.65 6.37 1.68
N ALA A 8 -9.55 5.53 1.18
CA ALA A 8 -9.18 4.32 0.44
C ALA A 8 -8.43 4.61 -0.86
N LEU A 9 -8.84 5.65 -1.60
CA LEU A 9 -8.16 6.05 -2.83
C LEU A 9 -6.76 6.61 -2.56
N VAL A 10 -6.59 7.43 -1.52
CA VAL A 10 -5.27 7.91 -1.11
C VAL A 10 -4.40 6.74 -0.65
N GLY A 11 -4.96 5.82 0.16
CA GLY A 11 -4.28 4.60 0.58
C GLY A 11 -3.84 3.74 -0.60
N LEU A 12 -4.68 3.60 -1.62
CA LEU A 12 -4.36 2.88 -2.85
C LEU A 12 -3.22 3.54 -3.64
N MET A 13 -3.25 4.87 -3.78
CA MET A 13 -2.19 5.62 -4.45
C MET A 13 -0.84 5.41 -3.76
N ILE A 14 -0.81 5.47 -2.42
CA ILE A 14 0.40 5.20 -1.64
C ILE A 14 0.85 3.75 -1.82
N ALA A 15 -0.09 2.80 -1.81
CA ALA A 15 0.22 1.39 -1.99
C ALA A 15 0.83 1.07 -3.35
N VAL A 16 0.33 1.68 -4.42
CA VAL A 16 0.90 1.57 -5.77
C VAL A 16 2.33 2.11 -5.80
N GLY A 17 2.58 3.27 -5.17
CA GLY A 17 3.93 3.82 -5.03
C GLY A 17 4.87 2.87 -4.27
N PHE A 18 4.42 2.31 -3.16
CA PHE A 18 5.18 1.33 -2.37
C PHE A 18 5.47 0.05 -3.17
N ALA A 19 4.49 -0.47 -3.90
CA ALA A 19 4.66 -1.65 -4.73
C ALA A 19 5.68 -1.40 -5.84
N ALA A 20 5.58 -0.27 -6.55
CA ALA A 20 6.53 0.12 -7.58
C ALA A 20 7.97 0.24 -7.02
N PHE A 21 8.12 0.86 -5.84
CA PHE A 21 9.41 0.96 -5.16
C PHE A 21 9.96 -0.41 -4.77
N SER A 22 9.12 -1.29 -4.21
CA SER A 22 9.51 -2.64 -3.81
C SER A 22 9.93 -3.49 -5.00
N PHE A 23 9.25 -3.39 -6.14
CA PHE A 23 9.64 -4.05 -7.39
C PHE A 23 10.94 -3.48 -7.98
N ALA A 24 11.18 -2.17 -7.85
CA ALA A 24 12.46 -1.58 -8.23
C ALA A 24 13.60 -2.09 -7.34
N LEU A 25 13.36 -2.20 -6.03
CA LEU A 25 14.34 -2.72 -5.07
C LEU A 25 14.61 -4.21 -5.29
N SER A 26 13.58 -5.00 -5.59
CA SER A 26 13.70 -6.45 -5.81
C SER A 26 14.65 -6.80 -6.97
N ARG A 27 14.82 -5.89 -7.94
CA ARG A 27 15.78 -6.03 -9.05
C ARG A 27 17.23 -5.85 -8.62
N ARG A 28 17.48 -5.21 -7.46
CA ARG A 28 18.81 -4.96 -6.90
C ARG A 28 19.18 -5.94 -5.79
N VAL A 29 18.31 -6.91 -5.49
CA VAL A 29 18.51 -7.90 -4.45
C VAL A 29 18.89 -9.24 -5.09
N ASP A 30 20.05 -9.76 -4.71
CA ASP A 30 20.58 -11.02 -5.21
C ASP A 30 19.97 -12.25 -4.52
N LEU A 31 19.50 -12.09 -3.27
CA LEU A 31 18.87 -13.16 -2.50
C LEU A 31 17.41 -13.37 -2.93
N ASP A 32 17.12 -14.57 -3.45
CA ASP A 32 15.78 -14.94 -3.92
C ASP A 32 14.71 -14.86 -2.81
N GLU A 33 15.05 -15.18 -1.57
CA GLU A 33 14.11 -15.14 -0.45
C GLU A 33 13.69 -13.70 -0.11
N THR A 34 14.65 -12.78 -0.07
CA THR A 34 14.39 -11.35 0.13
C THR A 34 13.60 -10.76 -1.03
N ARG A 35 13.89 -11.18 -2.27
CA ARG A 35 13.11 -10.78 -3.45
C ARG A 35 11.65 -11.22 -3.34
N LYS A 36 11.40 -12.47 -2.94
CA LYS A 36 10.05 -12.99 -2.70
C LYS A 36 9.33 -12.24 -1.58
N ALA A 37 10.01 -11.99 -0.47
CA ALA A 37 9.45 -11.23 0.65
C ALA A 37 9.05 -9.80 0.22
N LEU A 38 9.87 -9.13 -0.60
CA LEU A 38 9.56 -7.82 -1.17
C LEU A 38 8.30 -7.85 -2.05
N HIS A 39 8.15 -8.87 -2.91
CA HIS A 39 6.96 -9.02 -3.76
C HIS A 39 5.70 -9.30 -2.96
N VAL A 40 5.77 -10.21 -1.98
CA VAL A 40 4.63 -10.54 -1.12
C VAL A 40 4.21 -9.31 -0.31
N SER A 41 5.17 -8.60 0.28
CA SER A 41 4.90 -7.36 1.02
C SER A 41 4.24 -6.30 0.14
N ALA A 42 4.75 -6.08 -1.07
CA ALA A 42 4.17 -5.16 -2.05
C ALA A 42 2.71 -5.52 -2.37
N LEU A 43 2.41 -6.80 -2.59
CA LEU A 43 1.05 -7.26 -2.88
C LEU A 43 0.10 -7.09 -1.69
N ILE A 44 0.58 -7.36 -0.47
CA ILE A 44 -0.22 -7.17 0.75
C ILE A 44 -0.56 -5.69 0.95
N GLN A 45 0.41 -4.80 0.75
CA GLN A 45 0.23 -3.36 0.93
C GLN A 45 -0.82 -2.76 -0.03
N LEU A 46 -1.02 -3.34 -1.22
CA LEU A 46 -2.09 -2.97 -2.16
C LEU A 46 -3.50 -3.15 -1.60
N ILE A 47 -3.68 -3.95 -0.55
CA ILE A 47 -4.96 -4.14 0.13
C ILE A 47 -4.95 -3.44 1.49
N VAL A 48 -3.88 -3.62 2.26
CA VAL A 48 -3.79 -3.10 3.62
C VAL A 48 -3.90 -1.58 3.67
N LEU A 49 -3.21 -0.85 2.79
CA LEU A 49 -3.23 0.62 2.82
C LEU A 49 -4.57 1.22 2.39
N PRO A 50 -5.26 0.76 1.33
CA PRO A 50 -6.61 1.22 1.05
C PRO A 50 -7.59 0.92 2.18
N VAL A 51 -7.54 -0.30 2.74
CA VAL A 51 -8.43 -0.69 3.85
C VAL A 51 -8.15 0.18 5.07
N ALA A 52 -6.88 0.39 5.42
CA ALA A 52 -6.50 1.31 6.49
C ALA A 52 -6.99 2.73 6.21
N GLY A 53 -6.81 3.24 4.99
CA GLY A 53 -7.28 4.56 4.57
C GLY A 53 -8.79 4.74 4.70
N TRP A 54 -9.57 3.71 4.37
CA TRP A 54 -11.03 3.72 4.52
C TRP A 54 -11.47 4.00 5.96
N PHE A 55 -10.80 3.41 6.95
CA PHE A 55 -11.14 3.55 8.36
C PHE A 55 -10.45 4.74 9.04
N VAL A 56 -9.21 5.05 8.66
CA VAL A 56 -8.41 6.12 9.28
C VAL A 56 -8.88 7.50 8.85
N ALA A 57 -9.30 7.68 7.60
CA ALA A 57 -9.77 8.99 7.12
C ALA A 57 -10.95 9.54 7.94
N PRO A 58 -12.07 8.82 8.15
CA PRO A 58 -13.15 9.33 8.98
C PRO A 58 -12.76 9.47 10.45
N ALA A 59 -11.91 8.58 10.98
CA ALA A 59 -11.44 8.66 12.37
C ALA A 59 -10.63 9.94 12.67
N LEU A 60 -9.93 10.50 11.67
CA LEU A 60 -9.12 11.71 11.82
C LEU A 60 -9.84 12.99 11.43
N PHE A 61 -10.75 12.92 10.45
CA PHE A 61 -11.36 14.10 9.84
C PHE A 61 -12.86 14.25 10.15
N GLY A 62 -13.43 13.33 10.92
CA GLY A 62 -14.87 13.28 11.21
C GLY A 62 -15.66 12.54 10.14
N ASP A 63 -16.99 12.53 10.28
CA ASP A 63 -17.91 11.91 9.32
C ASP A 63 -18.17 12.80 8.08
#